data_AF-A0A0F9UMQ7-F1
#
_entry.id   AF-A0A0F9UMQ7-F1
#
_cell.length_a   1.000
_cell.length_b   1.000
_cell.length_c   1.000
_cell.angle_alpha   90.00
_cell.angle_beta   90.00
_cell.angle_gamma   90.00
#
_symmetry.space_group_name_H-M   'P 1'
#
loop_
_entity.id
_entity.type
_entity.pdbx_description
1 polymer ?
#
loop_
_entity_poly.entity_id
_entity_poly.type
_entity_poly.pdbx_seq_one_letter_code
_entity_poly.pdbx_strand_id
1 'polypeptide(L)'
;MARRHDLGDTATDRIFIGEDLTIRVQVVTKNSTGADMAAADVSGNAYTMEVKQSPGDSTALIDVSTGGGEITFANGDLSLGELSGANSVLVIALSDTETELITAEGLYSFDVWRTDAGSESVVAFGTIFFSDSVRLSP
;
A
#
# COMPACT_ATOMS: atom_id res chain seq x y z
N MET A 1 3.86 -8.30 12.18
CA MET A 1 3.84 -9.26 11.06
C MET A 1 3.23 -8.53 9.89
N ALA A 2 3.81 -8.65 8.70
CA ALA A 2 3.41 -7.87 7.54
C ALA A 2 2.95 -8.76 6.39
N ARG A 3 1.91 -8.32 5.65
CA ARG A 3 1.44 -8.99 4.43
C ARG A 3 2.10 -8.38 3.20
N ARG A 4 2.46 -9.22 2.23
CA ARG A 4 2.99 -8.78 0.93
C ARG A 4 1.87 -8.45 -0.05
N HIS A 5 2.05 -7.38 -0.82
CA HIS A 5 1.17 -6.89 -1.87
C HIS A 5 2.00 -6.49 -3.10
N ASP A 6 1.77 -7.13 -4.25
CA ASP A 6 2.42 -6.75 -5.52
C ASP A 6 1.34 -6.21 -6.47
N LEU A 7 1.56 -5.01 -7.02
CA LEU A 7 0.57 -4.21 -7.76
C LEU A 7 1.14 -3.73 -9.11
N GLY A 8 0.30 -3.65 -10.13
CA GLY A 8 0.67 -3.03 -11.41
C GLY A 8 1.46 -3.92 -12.37
N ASP A 9 1.69 -5.19 -12.00
CA ASP A 9 2.53 -6.12 -12.76
C ASP A 9 1.80 -6.81 -13.93
N THR A 10 0.51 -6.54 -14.12
CA THR A 10 -0.29 -7.08 -15.22
C THR A 10 -0.90 -5.98 -16.09
N ALA A 11 -1.35 -6.35 -17.29
CA ALA A 11 -2.00 -5.40 -18.18
C ALA A 11 -3.35 -4.89 -17.64
N THR A 12 -4.00 -5.63 -16.73
CA THR A 12 -5.33 -5.32 -16.20
C THR A 12 -5.32 -4.52 -14.91
N ASP A 13 -4.17 -4.42 -14.23
CA ASP A 13 -4.00 -3.68 -12.97
C ASP A 13 -2.93 -2.60 -13.09
N ARG A 14 -2.54 -2.24 -14.33
CA ARG A 14 -1.50 -1.26 -14.61
C ARG A 14 -1.77 0.07 -13.92
N ILE A 15 -0.72 0.60 -13.29
CA ILE A 15 -0.73 1.88 -12.60
C ILE A 15 0.09 2.86 -13.43
N PHE A 16 -0.49 4.01 -13.74
CA PHE A 16 0.17 5.04 -14.55
C PHE A 16 0.71 6.17 -13.67
N ILE A 17 1.84 6.73 -14.09
CA ILE A 17 2.43 7.93 -13.47
C ILE A 17 1.52 9.13 -13.75
N GLY A 18 1.25 9.92 -12.70
CA GLY A 18 0.41 11.12 -12.77
C GLY A 18 -1.09 10.85 -12.80
N GLU A 19 -1.51 9.67 -12.35
CA GLU A 19 -2.93 9.36 -12.11
C GLU A 19 -3.22 9.14 -10.63
N ASP A 20 -4.47 9.39 -10.24
CA ASP A 20 -4.98 9.03 -8.91
C ASP A 20 -4.97 7.50 -8.75
N LEU A 21 -4.47 7.02 -7.62
CA LEU A 21 -4.38 5.62 -7.27
C LEU A 21 -5.00 5.36 -5.90
N THR A 22 -5.85 4.34 -5.80
CA THR A 22 -6.31 3.82 -4.51
C THR A 22 -5.74 2.43 -4.28
N ILE A 23 -4.97 2.28 -3.21
CA ILE A 23 -4.39 1.01 -2.78
C ILE A 23 -5.14 0.50 -1.56
N ARG A 24 -5.48 -0.79 -1.57
CA ARG A 24 -6.08 -1.47 -0.42
C ARG A 24 -5.10 -2.45 0.19
N VAL A 25 -4.79 -2.23 1.46
CA VAL A 25 -3.81 -3.02 2.21
C VAL A 25 -4.47 -3.67 3.42
N GLN A 26 -4.31 -4.98 3.55
CA GLN A 26 -4.85 -5.72 4.69
C GLN A 26 -3.77 -6.02 5.73
N VAL A 27 -3.96 -5.52 6.94
CA VAL A 27 -3.14 -5.86 8.10
C VAL A 27 -3.53 -7.26 8.60
N VAL A 28 -2.53 -8.09 8.85
CA VAL A 28 -2.72 -9.48 9.25
C VAL A 28 -2.04 -9.81 10.58
N THR A 29 -2.60 -10.79 11.26
CA THR A 29 -1.99 -11.49 12.39
C THR A 29 -1.78 -12.96 12.00
N LYS A 30 -1.01 -13.71 12.80
CA LYS A 30 -0.83 -15.15 12.59
C LYS A 30 -1.71 -15.92 13.56
N ASN A 31 -2.44 -16.92 13.06
CA ASN A 31 -3.16 -17.85 13.91
C ASN A 31 -2.20 -18.86 14.58
N SER A 32 -2.73 -19.78 15.41
CA SER A 32 -1.95 -20.80 16.11
C SER A 32 -1.18 -21.77 15.19
N THR A 33 -1.51 -21.81 13.89
CA THR A 33 -0.84 -22.62 12.87
C THR A 33 0.15 -21.82 12.01
N GLY A 34 0.30 -20.51 12.26
CA GLY A 34 1.18 -19.62 11.49
C GLY A 34 0.58 -19.11 10.17
N ALA A 35 -0.70 -19.38 9.90
CA ALA A 35 -1.40 -18.84 8.74
C ALA A 35 -1.90 -17.41 9.01
N ASP A 36 -2.00 -16.60 7.95
CA ASP A 36 -2.54 -15.24 8.06
C ASP A 36 -4.01 -15.25 8.43
N MET A 37 -4.37 -14.34 9.34
CA MET A 37 -5.71 -14.03 9.78
C MET A 37 -5.88 -12.52 9.79
N ALA A 38 -7.04 -12.03 9.39
CA ALA A 38 -7.34 -10.60 9.46
C ALA A 38 -7.10 -10.04 10.87
N ALA A 39 -6.48 -8.86 10.97
CA ALA A 39 -6.46 -8.11 12.22
C ALA A 39 -7.89 -7.65 12.57
N ALA A 40 -8.25 -7.70 13.87
CA ALA A 40 -9.62 -7.50 14.31
C ALA A 40 -10.14 -6.05 14.16
N ASP A 41 -9.28 -5.07 14.46
CA ASP A 41 -9.54 -3.65 14.19
C ASP A 41 -8.18 -2.93 14.08
N VAL A 42 -8.03 -2.11 13.04
CA VAL A 42 -6.84 -1.28 12.81
C VAL A 42 -7.14 0.21 12.77
N SER A 43 -8.42 0.61 12.87
CA SER A 43 -8.86 2.01 12.67
C SER A 43 -8.37 3.00 13.73
N GLY A 44 -7.99 2.52 14.93
CA GLY A 44 -7.51 3.34 16.04
C GLY A 44 -6.01 3.63 16.05
N ASN A 45 -5.27 3.19 15.02
CA ASN A 45 -3.82 3.31 14.94
C ASN A 45 -3.40 4.34 13.90
N ALA A 46 -2.23 4.95 14.09
CA ALA A 46 -1.60 5.80 13.08
C ALA A 46 -0.79 4.95 12.08
N TYR A 47 -0.84 5.36 10.80
CA TYR A 47 -0.09 4.71 9.73
C TYR A 47 0.60 5.69 8.81
N THR A 48 1.70 5.22 8.22
CA THR A 48 2.45 5.88 7.15
C THR A 48 2.73 4.87 6.05
N MET A 49 2.53 5.25 4.79
CA MET A 49 2.99 4.51 3.63
C MET A 49 4.17 5.24 3.00
N GLU A 50 5.26 4.52 2.75
CA GLU A 50 6.43 5.00 2.04
C GLU A 50 6.59 4.24 0.73
N VAL A 51 6.76 4.93 -0.39
CA VAL A 51 7.18 4.37 -1.69
C VAL A 51 8.62 4.77 -1.97
N LYS A 52 9.44 3.80 -2.37
CA LYS A 52 10.89 3.93 -2.58
C LYS A 52 11.31 3.32 -3.90
N GLN A 53 12.40 3.83 -4.48
CA GLN A 53 12.97 3.28 -5.72
C GLN A 53 13.45 1.84 -5.52
N SER A 54 14.04 1.54 -4.37
CA SER A 54 14.51 0.20 -4.00
C SER A 54 14.27 -0.12 -2.52
N PRO A 55 14.11 -1.41 -2.17
CA PRO A 55 13.99 -1.81 -0.77
C PRO A 55 15.20 -1.36 0.05
N GLY A 56 14.95 -0.70 1.17
CA GLY A 56 16.00 -0.22 2.09
C GLY A 56 16.58 1.15 1.75
N ASP A 57 16.11 1.83 0.70
CA ASP A 57 16.45 3.23 0.48
C ASP A 57 16.04 4.09 1.69
N SER A 58 16.89 5.06 2.04
CA SER A 58 16.68 5.92 3.21
C SER A 58 15.70 7.08 2.95
N THR A 59 15.33 7.31 1.69
CA THR A 59 14.47 8.42 1.27
C THR A 59 13.27 7.86 0.53
N ALA A 60 12.07 8.14 1.03
CA ALA A 60 10.84 7.86 0.32
C ALA A 60 10.61 8.90 -0.79
N LEU A 61 10.13 8.45 -1.94
CA LEU A 61 9.64 9.31 -3.03
C LEU A 61 8.23 9.80 -2.73
N ILE A 62 7.39 8.92 -2.19
CA ILE A 62 6.03 9.23 -1.72
C ILE A 62 5.96 8.83 -0.24
N ASP A 63 5.44 9.73 0.58
CA ASP A 63 5.20 9.53 2.01
C ASP A 63 3.82 10.11 2.36
N VAL A 64 2.87 9.24 2.69
CA VAL A 64 1.49 9.62 3.02
C VAL A 64 1.08 9.00 4.35
N SER A 65 0.18 9.65 5.09
CA SER A 65 -0.13 9.22 6.46
C SER A 65 -1.61 9.37 6.83
N THR A 66 -2.03 8.68 7.88
CA THR A 66 -3.36 8.90 8.47
C THR A 66 -3.55 10.35 8.94
N GLY A 67 -2.47 11.06 9.27
CA GLY A 67 -2.53 12.45 9.72
C GLY A 67 -2.81 13.47 8.60
N GLY A 68 -2.44 13.14 7.36
CA GLY A 68 -2.76 13.95 6.17
C GLY A 68 -4.14 13.64 5.57
N GLY A 69 -4.68 12.46 5.86
CA GLY A 69 -6.02 12.02 5.42
C GLY A 69 -5.99 11.12 4.19
N GLU A 70 -4.81 10.83 3.65
CA GLU A 70 -4.62 9.94 2.50
C GLU A 70 -4.86 8.48 2.87
N ILE A 71 -4.63 8.11 4.13
CA ILE A 71 -4.91 6.78 4.66
C ILE A 71 -6.22 6.81 5.43
N THR A 72 -7.20 6.09 4.90
CA THR A 72 -8.53 5.88 5.51
C THR A 72 -8.78 4.39 5.77
N PHE A 73 -9.95 4.06 6.32
CA PHE A 73 -10.30 2.70 6.68
C PHE A 73 -11.60 2.26 6.00
N ALA A 74 -11.64 1.02 5.54
CA ALA A 74 -12.85 0.41 4.99
C ALA A 74 -13.03 -1.01 5.53
N ASN A 75 -14.24 -1.55 5.41
CA ASN A 75 -14.47 -2.97 5.68
C ASN A 75 -13.72 -3.85 4.66
N GLY A 76 -13.38 -5.05 5.10
CA GLY A 76 -12.79 -6.06 4.22
C GLY A 76 -13.74 -6.53 3.11
N ASP A 77 -13.21 -6.79 1.92
CA ASP A 77 -13.91 -7.23 0.72
C ASP A 77 -13.30 -8.52 0.15
N LEU A 78 -14.02 -9.63 0.33
CA LEU A 78 -13.60 -10.95 -0.15
C LEU A 78 -13.53 -11.04 -1.68
N SER A 79 -14.26 -10.20 -2.41
CA SER A 79 -14.23 -10.18 -3.88
C SER A 79 -12.89 -9.66 -4.42
N LEU A 80 -12.13 -8.95 -3.58
CA LEU A 80 -10.78 -8.44 -3.86
C LEU A 80 -9.68 -9.34 -3.30
N GLY A 81 -10.00 -10.55 -2.80
CA GLY A 81 -9.03 -11.50 -2.26
C GLY A 81 -8.55 -11.20 -0.82
N GLU A 82 -9.29 -10.35 -0.11
CA GLU A 82 -9.04 -10.05 1.30
C GLU A 82 -9.51 -11.20 2.22
N LEU A 83 -8.92 -11.33 3.41
CA LEU A 83 -9.27 -12.38 4.37
C LEU A 83 -10.59 -12.08 5.09
N SER A 84 -11.36 -13.13 5.38
CA SER A 84 -12.58 -13.07 6.19
C SER A 84 -12.29 -12.60 7.62
N GLY A 85 -13.16 -11.75 8.16
CA GLY A 85 -13.06 -11.21 9.53
C GLY A 85 -12.28 -9.90 9.64
N ALA A 86 -11.88 -9.27 8.54
CA ALA A 86 -11.30 -7.93 8.55
C ALA A 86 -12.39 -6.87 8.70
N ASN A 87 -12.53 -6.29 9.89
CA ASN A 87 -13.40 -5.13 10.08
C ASN A 87 -12.76 -3.83 9.56
N SER A 88 -11.46 -3.84 9.27
CA SER A 88 -10.71 -2.65 8.85
C SER A 88 -9.55 -3.05 7.92
N VAL A 89 -9.57 -2.59 6.67
CA VAL A 89 -8.41 -2.51 5.77
C VAL A 89 -7.98 -1.05 5.61
N LEU A 90 -6.71 -0.85 5.30
CA LEU A 90 -6.16 0.46 4.99
C LEU A 90 -6.49 0.78 3.53
N VAL A 91 -7.13 1.93 3.30
CA VAL A 91 -7.39 2.47 1.96
C VAL A 91 -6.52 3.69 1.80
N ILE A 92 -5.52 3.58 0.94
CA ILE A 92 -4.48 4.59 0.75
C ILE A 92 -4.73 5.25 -0.61
N ALA A 93 -5.07 6.53 -0.59
CA ALA A 93 -5.23 7.34 -1.79
C ALA A 93 -3.91 8.08 -2.07
N LEU A 94 -3.33 7.83 -3.24
CA LEU A 94 -2.25 8.64 -3.79
C LEU A 94 -2.89 9.48 -4.90
N SER A 95 -2.78 10.80 -4.83
CA SER A 95 -3.22 11.67 -5.93
C SER A 95 -2.25 11.62 -7.10
N ASP A 96 -2.69 12.15 -8.23
CA ASP A 96 -1.84 12.49 -9.37
C ASP A 96 -0.55 13.22 -8.95
N THR A 97 -0.65 14.17 -8.01
CA THR A 97 0.48 14.96 -7.52
C THR A 97 1.50 14.10 -6.78
N GLU A 98 1.07 13.10 -6.00
CA GLU A 98 2.01 12.15 -5.40
C GLU A 98 2.60 11.21 -6.45
N THR A 99 1.80 10.69 -7.37
CA THR A 99 2.28 9.73 -8.37
C THR A 99 3.19 10.39 -9.42
N GLU A 100 3.09 11.70 -9.66
CA GLU A 100 4.03 12.50 -10.46
C GLU A 100 5.46 12.56 -9.87
N LEU A 101 5.64 12.24 -8.57
CA LEU A 101 6.98 12.12 -7.96
C LEU A 101 7.74 10.89 -8.48
N ILE A 102 7.04 9.95 -9.12
CA ILE A 102 7.63 8.83 -9.82
C ILE A 102 8.12 9.30 -11.20
N THR A 103 9.43 9.41 -11.36
CA THR A 103 10.03 10.04 -12.54
C THR A 103 10.35 9.09 -13.69
N ALA A 104 10.21 7.79 -13.48
CA ALA A 104 10.50 6.79 -14.50
C ALA A 104 9.58 5.56 -14.34
N GLU A 105 9.24 4.95 -15.47
CA GLU A 105 8.63 3.63 -15.48
C GLU A 105 9.53 2.61 -14.76
N GLY A 106 8.92 1.76 -13.93
CA GLY A 106 9.65 0.70 -13.26
C GLY A 106 8.94 0.13 -12.05
N LEU A 107 9.63 -0.83 -11.41
CA LEU A 107 9.19 -1.45 -10.17
C LEU A 107 9.74 -0.69 -8.96
N TYR A 108 8.83 -0.29 -8.07
CA TYR A 108 9.11 0.43 -6.84
C TYR A 108 8.72 -0.43 -5.65
N SER A 109 9.41 -0.28 -4.52
CA SER A 109 9.05 -0.94 -3.28
C SER A 109 8.21 -0.03 -2.40
N PHE A 110 7.28 -0.59 -1.64
CA PHE A 110 6.59 0.17 -0.60
C PHE A 110 6.53 -0.57 0.72
N ASP A 111 6.48 0.20 1.80
CA ASP A 111 6.25 -0.25 3.15
C ASP A 111 5.08 0.54 3.76
N VAL A 112 4.23 -0.13 4.51
CA VAL A 112 3.22 0.51 5.36
C VAL A 112 3.57 0.25 6.81
N TRP A 113 3.82 1.33 7.53
CA TRP A 113 4.20 1.35 8.93
C TRP A 113 3.00 1.67 9.80
N ARG A 114 2.83 0.92 10.88
CA ARG A 114 2.16 1.43 12.08
C ARG A 114 3.13 2.35 12.80
N THR A 115 2.69 3.55 13.14
CA THR A 115 3.53 4.63 13.69
C THR A 115 3.14 5.06 15.10
N ASP A 116 2.22 4.34 15.75
CA ASP A 116 1.89 4.58 17.15
C ASP A 116 3.13 4.41 18.04
N ALA A 117 3.34 5.39 18.92
CA ALA A 117 4.48 5.41 19.83
C ALA A 117 4.58 4.12 20.67
N GLY A 118 5.71 3.42 20.56
CA GLY A 118 5.96 2.16 21.27
C GLY A 118 5.30 0.92 20.63
N SER A 119 4.79 1.02 19.40
CA SER A 119 4.24 -0.08 18.61
C SER A 119 4.64 -0.02 17.13
N GLU A 120 5.73 0.69 16.84
CA GLU A 120 6.22 0.97 15.50
C GLU A 120 6.63 -0.33 14.80
N SER A 121 5.99 -0.61 13.67
CA SER A 121 6.26 -1.84 12.91
C SER A 121 5.72 -1.77 11.49
N VAL A 122 6.38 -2.47 10.56
CA VAL A 122 5.82 -2.71 9.23
C VAL A 122 4.63 -3.66 9.35
N VAL A 123 3.49 -3.25 8.81
CA VAL A 123 2.22 -4.00 8.81
C VAL A 123 1.85 -4.54 7.43
N ALA A 124 2.41 -3.96 6.38
CA ALA A 124 2.35 -4.47 5.01
C ALA A 124 3.51 -3.94 4.19
N PHE A 125 3.82 -4.61 3.09
CA PHE A 125 4.89 -4.22 2.17
C PHE A 125 4.65 -4.81 0.79
N GLY A 126 5.45 -4.41 -0.19
CA GLY A 126 5.58 -5.12 -1.46
C GLY A 126 6.04 -4.19 -2.56
N THR A 127 5.50 -4.36 -3.76
CA THR A 127 5.96 -3.60 -4.93
C THR A 127 4.82 -3.01 -5.74
N ILE A 128 5.10 -1.87 -6.37
CA ILE A 128 4.21 -1.17 -7.30
C ILE A 128 4.98 -0.98 -8.59
N PHE A 129 4.46 -1.49 -9.71
CA PHE A 129 4.98 -1.16 -11.02
C PHE A 129 4.25 0.08 -11.56
N PHE A 130 4.99 1.17 -11.71
CA PHE A 130 4.50 2.39 -12.34
C PHE A 130 4.86 2.36 -13.82
N SER A 131 3.87 2.56 -14.69
CA SER A 131 4.04 2.67 -16.14
C SER A 131 4.05 4.13 -16.56
N ASP A 132 4.88 4.46 -17.54
CA ASP A 132 4.77 5.76 -18.21
C ASP A 132 3.48 5.77 -19.03
N SER A 133 2.74 6.88 -18.96
CA SER A 133 1.46 7.07 -19.65
C SER A 133 1.68 7.09 -21.15
N VAL A 134 1.62 5.91 -21.77
CA VAL A 134 1.44 5.67 -23.20
C VAL A 134 2.34 6.53 -24.11
N ARG A 135 3.55 6.06 -24.40
CA ARG A 135 4.05 6.14 -25.78
C ARG A 135 3.14 5.27 -26.65
N LEU A 136 2.07 5.83 -27.19
CA LEU A 136 1.45 5.31 -28.41
C LEU A 136 2.56 5.49 -29.46
N SER A 137 3.35 4.44 -29.67
CA SER A 137 4.22 4.41 -30.84
C SER A 137 3.31 4.54 -32.07
N PRO A 138 3.57 5.49 -32.98
CA PRO A 138 2.75 5.71 -34.17
C PRO A 138 2.68 4.50 -35.09
#